data_AF-A0AAD8DAP8-F1
#
_entry.id   AF-A0AAD8DAP8-F1
#
_cell.length_a   1.000
_cell.length_b   1.000
_cell.length_c   1.000
_cell.angle_alpha   90.00
_cell.angle_beta   90.00
_cell.angle_gamma   90.00
#
_symmetry.space_group_name_H-M   'P 1'
#
loop_
_entity.id
_entity.type
_entity.pdbx_description
1 polymer ?
#
loop_
_entity_poly.entity_id
_entity_poly.type
_entity_poly.pdbx_seq_one_letter_code
_entity_poly.pdbx_strand_id
1 'polypeptide(L)'
;MSNIPNEAVVLIKEVKPGLKNLNIVFIVLETGRVTKTKDGHEVRSCKVADKSGSITISVWDELGTLIQPGDIIRLTRGYASMWKGCLTLYTGRGGDLQKIGEFCMVYSEIPNFSEPNPDFLSQVSLQNKSAKGEQRSNSPTNSSNAGNGSQQSYSTMGATPANSHPQHPAPSYGWPGRTGRGQGNGNGNLQAAGGSTPGHTQPSVTISNGRDPRRTKR
;
A
#
# COMPACT_ATOMS: atom_id res chain seq x y z
N MET A 1 25.91 -19.59 -23.93
CA MET A 1 24.82 -19.28 -22.98
C MET A 1 25.44 -18.78 -21.68
N SER A 2 25.01 -17.64 -21.15
CA SER A 2 25.49 -17.16 -19.85
C SER A 2 24.90 -18.03 -18.73
N ASN A 3 25.78 -18.70 -17.99
CA ASN A 3 25.38 -19.54 -16.87
C ASN A 3 24.95 -18.60 -15.72
N ILE A 4 23.64 -18.39 -15.56
CA ILE A 4 23.10 -17.61 -14.44
C ILE A 4 23.39 -18.45 -13.18
N PRO A 5 24.21 -17.97 -12.22
CA PRO A 5 24.42 -18.71 -10.99
C PRO A 5 23.07 -18.94 -10.31
N ASN A 6 22.88 -20.15 -9.79
CA ASN A 6 21.63 -20.55 -9.13
C ASN A 6 21.57 -19.91 -7.72
N GLU A 7 21.58 -18.57 -7.67
CA GLU A 7 21.46 -17.80 -6.43
C GLU A 7 20.14 -18.14 -5.76
N ALA A 8 20.21 -18.55 -4.49
CA ALA A 8 19.04 -19.04 -3.76
C ALA A 8 17.92 -17.99 -3.72
N VAL A 9 16.72 -18.42 -4.13
CA VAL A 9 15.52 -17.58 -4.10
C VAL A 9 14.99 -17.53 -2.67
N VAL A 10 14.87 -16.31 -2.13
CA VAL A 10 14.30 -16.01 -0.81
C VAL A 10 12.79 -15.93 -0.92
N LEU A 11 12.07 -16.51 0.04
CA LEU A 11 10.61 -16.41 0.12
C LEU A 11 10.17 -15.09 0.75
N ILE A 12 9.00 -14.58 0.36
CA ILE A 12 8.47 -13.31 0.88
C ILE A 12 8.36 -13.31 2.42
N LYS A 13 7.97 -14.43 3.04
CA LYS A 13 7.92 -14.58 4.51
C LYS A 13 9.26 -14.39 5.25
N GLU A 14 10.39 -14.49 4.56
CA GLU A 14 11.73 -14.35 5.13
C GLU A 14 12.23 -12.89 5.03
N VAL A 15 11.51 -12.03 4.29
CA VAL A 15 11.84 -10.63 4.12
C VAL A 15 11.64 -9.85 5.43
N LYS A 16 12.67 -9.10 5.83
CA LYS A 16 12.68 -8.23 7.02
C LYS A 16 13.22 -6.85 6.65
N PRO A 17 12.84 -5.79 7.39
CA PRO A 17 13.38 -4.45 7.18
C PRO A 17 14.92 -4.44 7.18
N GLY A 18 15.54 -3.78 6.19
CA GLY A 18 16.98 -3.61 6.09
C GLY A 18 17.73 -4.74 5.36
N LEU A 19 17.09 -5.86 5.05
CA LEU A 19 17.69 -6.90 4.20
C LEU A 19 17.96 -6.38 2.79
N LYS A 20 19.05 -6.89 2.19
CA LYS A 20 19.60 -6.49 0.88
C LYS A 20 20.08 -7.74 0.15
N ASN A 21 20.42 -7.58 -1.14
CA ASN A 21 20.81 -8.69 -2.01
C ASN A 21 19.72 -9.78 -2.09
N LEU A 22 18.44 -9.37 -1.99
CA LEU A 22 17.29 -10.25 -2.05
C LEU A 22 17.04 -10.69 -3.48
N ASN A 23 17.05 -12.01 -3.72
CA ASN A 23 16.63 -12.60 -4.98
C ASN A 23 15.27 -13.27 -4.75
N ILE A 24 14.22 -12.75 -5.36
CA ILE A 24 12.83 -13.18 -5.10
C ILE A 24 12.14 -13.39 -6.44
N VAL A 25 11.39 -14.48 -6.55
CA VAL A 25 10.44 -14.68 -7.66
C VAL A 25 9.03 -14.52 -7.09
N PHE A 26 8.22 -13.70 -7.74
CA PHE A 26 6.84 -13.42 -7.32
C PHE A 26 5.93 -13.26 -8.54
N ILE A 27 4.63 -13.41 -8.31
CA ILE A 27 3.58 -13.01 -9.25
C ILE A 27 3.00 -11.66 -8.84
N VAL A 28 2.70 -10.81 -9.81
CA VAL A 28 2.04 -9.51 -9.59
C VAL A 28 0.54 -9.72 -9.46
N LEU A 29 -0.04 -9.24 -8.35
CA LEU A 29 -1.48 -9.35 -8.09
C LEU A 29 -2.22 -8.07 -8.49
N GLU A 30 -1.69 -6.91 -8.06
CA GLU A 30 -2.35 -5.62 -8.26
C GLU A 30 -1.31 -4.53 -8.61
N THR A 31 -1.60 -3.73 -9.64
CA THR A 31 -0.85 -2.51 -9.96
C THR A 31 -1.56 -1.30 -9.35
N GLY A 32 -0.96 -0.69 -8.33
CA GLY A 32 -1.50 0.47 -7.63
C GLY A 32 -1.28 1.78 -8.37
N ARG A 33 -1.61 2.89 -7.69
CA ARG A 33 -1.51 4.25 -8.25
C ARG A 33 -0.06 4.63 -8.54
N VAL A 34 0.16 5.33 -9.65
CA VAL A 34 1.42 6.04 -9.93
C VAL A 34 1.45 7.31 -9.06
N THR A 35 2.60 7.58 -8.46
CA THR A 35 2.90 8.83 -7.75
C THR A 35 4.15 9.45 -8.35
N LYS A 36 4.21 10.79 -8.42
CA LYS A 36 5.37 11.51 -8.95
C LYS A 36 6.16 12.15 -7.80
N THR A 37 7.48 11.97 -7.80
CA THR A 37 8.36 12.57 -6.79
C THR A 37 8.67 14.02 -7.13
N LYS A 38 9.27 14.77 -6.19
CA LYS A 38 9.60 16.20 -6.37
C LYS A 38 10.64 16.44 -7.47
N ASP A 39 11.50 15.45 -7.69
CA ASP A 39 12.53 15.36 -8.73
C ASP A 39 11.98 14.79 -10.06
N GLY A 40 10.67 14.51 -10.15
CA GLY A 40 10.00 14.18 -11.41
C GLY A 40 9.99 12.70 -11.77
N HIS A 41 10.57 11.81 -10.95
CA HIS A 41 10.49 10.36 -11.14
C HIS A 41 9.09 9.83 -10.83
N GLU A 42 8.70 8.77 -11.53
CA GLU A 42 7.42 8.11 -11.30
C GLU A 42 7.61 6.84 -10.47
N VAL A 43 6.71 6.59 -9.51
CA VAL A 43 6.77 5.44 -8.62
C VAL A 43 5.40 4.78 -8.57
N ARG A 44 5.33 3.51 -8.97
CA ARG A 44 4.14 2.66 -8.88
C ARG A 44 4.31 1.65 -7.77
N SER A 45 3.41 1.66 -6.79
CA SER A 45 3.29 0.58 -5.80
C SER A 45 2.53 -0.60 -6.42
N CYS A 46 3.07 -1.81 -6.33
CA CYS A 46 2.40 -3.04 -6.78
C CYS A 46 2.32 -4.05 -5.63
N LYS A 47 1.19 -4.76 -5.51
CA LYS A 47 1.05 -5.92 -4.62
C LYS A 47 1.55 -7.15 -5.36
N VAL A 48 2.48 -7.89 -4.76
CA VAL A 48 3.09 -9.08 -5.34
C VAL A 48 3.08 -10.22 -4.31
N ALA A 49 3.08 -11.46 -4.77
CA ALA A 49 2.98 -12.62 -3.88
C ALA A 49 3.79 -13.82 -4.35
N ASP A 50 4.06 -14.72 -3.41
CA ASP A 50 4.57 -16.07 -3.62
C ASP A 50 3.75 -17.03 -2.75
N LYS A 51 4.12 -18.32 -2.72
CA LYS A 51 3.44 -19.34 -1.91
C LYS A 51 3.41 -19.08 -0.38
N SER A 52 4.11 -18.06 0.11
CA SER A 52 4.28 -17.75 1.53
C SER A 52 3.55 -16.50 2.02
N GLY A 53 3.01 -15.69 1.11
CA GLY A 53 2.25 -14.48 1.41
C GLY A 53 2.47 -13.37 0.38
N SER A 54 1.93 -12.18 0.67
CA SER A 54 2.03 -11.01 -0.21
C SER A 54 2.84 -9.87 0.40
N ILE A 55 3.40 -9.02 -0.45
CA ILE A 55 4.17 -7.83 -0.08
C ILE A 55 4.02 -6.76 -1.16
N THR A 56 4.24 -5.50 -0.79
CA THR A 56 4.26 -4.35 -1.70
C THR A 56 5.68 -4.16 -2.24
N ILE A 57 5.81 -4.00 -3.55
CA ILE A 57 7.03 -3.51 -4.20
C ILE A 57 6.79 -2.09 -4.73
N SER A 58 7.80 -1.22 -4.63
CA SER A 58 7.78 0.10 -5.29
C SER A 58 8.70 0.07 -6.50
N VAL A 59 8.10 0.21 -7.69
CA VAL A 59 8.82 0.17 -8.97
C VAL A 59 8.89 1.58 -9.54
N TRP A 60 10.06 1.94 -10.09
CA TRP A 60 10.39 3.29 -10.51
C TRP A 60 10.39 3.42 -12.05
N ASP A 61 10.01 4.60 -12.51
CA ASP A 61 10.06 5.06 -13.89
C ASP A 61 9.37 4.08 -14.87
N GLU A 62 9.95 3.87 -16.05
CA GLU A 62 9.40 3.06 -17.14
C GLU A 62 9.09 1.60 -16.73
N LEU A 63 9.91 1.00 -15.86
CA LEU A 63 9.62 -0.34 -15.32
C LEU A 63 8.26 -0.39 -14.59
N GLY A 64 7.86 0.71 -13.96
CA GLY A 64 6.58 0.82 -13.30
C GLY A 64 5.41 0.78 -14.27
N THR A 65 5.55 1.28 -15.50
CA THR A 65 4.46 1.32 -16.49
C THR A 65 4.25 0.00 -17.21
N LEU A 66 5.34 -0.75 -17.45
CA LEU A 66 5.34 -2.02 -18.18
C LEU A 66 4.72 -3.19 -17.41
N ILE A 67 4.87 -3.23 -16.08
CA ILE A 67 4.37 -4.32 -15.23
C ILE A 67 2.84 -4.40 -15.24
N GLN A 68 2.31 -5.61 -15.42
CA GLN A 68 0.89 -5.95 -15.40
C GLN A 68 0.54 -6.98 -14.32
N PRO A 69 -0.72 -7.01 -13.83
CA PRO A 69 -1.24 -8.13 -13.05
C PRO A 69 -1.08 -9.46 -13.80
N GLY A 70 -0.70 -10.52 -13.09
CA GLY A 70 -0.40 -11.84 -13.66
C GLY A 70 1.05 -12.05 -14.07
N ASP A 71 1.88 -11.00 -14.19
CA ASP A 71 3.30 -11.14 -14.51
C ASP A 71 4.06 -11.93 -13.43
N ILE A 72 4.85 -12.92 -13.85
CA ILE A 72 5.82 -13.60 -12.97
C ILE A 72 7.18 -12.93 -13.17
N ILE A 73 7.71 -12.31 -12.12
CA ILE A 73 8.90 -11.48 -12.16
C ILE A 73 9.95 -12.03 -11.19
N ARG A 74 11.20 -12.10 -11.67
CA ARG A 74 12.39 -12.29 -10.85
C ARG A 74 12.99 -10.92 -10.52
N LEU A 75 12.99 -10.58 -9.24
CA LEU A 75 13.78 -9.49 -8.67
C LEU A 75 15.16 -10.03 -8.32
N THR A 76 16.22 -9.39 -8.84
CA THR A 76 17.60 -9.66 -8.41
C THR A 76 18.14 -8.53 -7.55
N ARG A 77 18.98 -8.88 -6.56
CA ARG A 77 19.67 -7.93 -5.65
C ARG A 77 18.76 -6.86 -5.04
N GLY A 78 17.50 -7.20 -4.77
CA GLY A 78 16.52 -6.33 -4.14
C GLY A 78 16.89 -5.97 -2.69
N TYR A 79 16.13 -5.06 -2.11
CA TYR A 79 16.17 -4.77 -0.68
C TYR A 79 14.78 -4.46 -0.14
N ALA A 80 14.63 -4.59 1.17
CA ALA A 80 13.39 -4.31 1.89
C ALA A 80 13.59 -3.16 2.88
N SER A 81 12.61 -2.25 2.96
CA SER A 81 12.65 -1.12 3.87
C SER A 81 11.24 -0.71 4.30
N MET A 82 11.13 -0.13 5.50
CA MET A 82 9.86 0.46 5.95
C MET A 82 9.59 1.77 5.21
N TRP A 83 8.36 1.94 4.74
CA TRP A 83 7.87 3.18 4.13
C TRP A 83 6.45 3.44 4.63
N LYS A 84 6.24 4.57 5.32
CA LYS A 84 4.96 4.94 5.96
C LYS A 84 4.35 3.82 6.84
N GLY A 85 5.18 3.03 7.52
CA GLY A 85 4.76 1.89 8.34
C GLY A 85 4.63 0.55 7.60
N CYS A 86 4.71 0.54 6.26
CA CYS A 86 4.62 -0.66 5.43
C CYS A 86 6.02 -1.21 5.11
N LEU A 87 6.27 -2.50 5.34
CA LEU A 87 7.45 -3.17 4.79
C LEU A 87 7.32 -3.24 3.26
N THR A 88 8.28 -2.68 2.53
CA THR A 88 8.21 -2.50 1.08
C THR A 88 9.48 -3.02 0.41
N LEU A 89 9.33 -3.76 -0.70
CA LEU A 89 10.43 -4.18 -1.58
C LEU A 89 10.83 -3.08 -2.57
N TYR A 90 12.11 -3.09 -2.95
CA TYR A 90 12.73 -2.17 -3.90
C TYR A 90 13.84 -2.88 -4.69
N THR A 91 14.09 -2.44 -5.92
CA THR A 91 15.23 -2.87 -6.74
C THR A 91 16.53 -2.24 -6.21
N GLY A 92 17.54 -3.06 -5.90
CA GLY A 92 18.81 -2.58 -5.35
C GLY A 92 19.81 -2.10 -6.39
N ARG A 93 20.95 -1.58 -5.92
CA ARG A 93 22.03 -1.09 -6.81
C ARG A 93 22.62 -2.25 -7.59
N GLY A 94 22.46 -2.21 -8.92
CA GLY A 94 22.92 -3.28 -9.81
C GLY A 94 22.07 -4.54 -9.76
N GLY A 95 20.84 -4.45 -9.22
CA GLY A 95 19.77 -5.44 -9.40
C GLY A 95 18.79 -5.00 -10.48
N ASP A 96 17.89 -5.89 -10.85
CA ASP A 96 16.88 -5.69 -11.89
C ASP A 96 15.56 -6.42 -11.61
N LEU A 97 14.57 -6.14 -12.46
CA LEU A 97 13.29 -6.86 -12.53
C LEU A 97 13.21 -7.50 -13.91
N GLN A 98 13.08 -8.83 -13.96
CA GLN A 98 12.98 -9.59 -15.20
C GLN A 98 11.65 -10.34 -15.22
N LYS A 99 10.77 -10.07 -16.20
CA LYS A 99 9.61 -10.93 -16.45
C LYS A 99 10.12 -12.28 -16.97
N ILE A 100 9.72 -13.37 -16.29
CA ILE A 100 10.13 -14.74 -16.60
C ILE A 100 8.94 -15.66 -16.93
N GLY A 101 7.71 -15.16 -16.80
CA GLY A 101 6.48 -15.88 -17.12
C GLY A 101 5.24 -15.06 -16.78
N GLU A 102 4.08 -15.71 -16.79
CA GLU A 102 2.79 -15.13 -16.44
C GLU A 102 1.79 -16.21 -16.00
N PHE A 103 0.77 -15.81 -15.21
CA PHE A 103 -0.38 -16.57 -14.72
C PHE A 103 -0.14 -17.81 -13.84
N CYS A 104 0.75 -18.73 -14.24
CA CYS A 104 0.80 -20.10 -13.71
C CYS A 104 1.62 -20.28 -12.41
N MET A 105 1.84 -19.22 -11.62
CA MET A 105 2.57 -19.30 -10.35
C MET A 105 1.61 -19.49 -9.17
N VAL A 106 1.86 -20.49 -8.33
CA VAL A 106 1.11 -20.68 -7.07
C VAL A 106 1.52 -19.61 -6.05
N TYR A 107 0.54 -18.90 -5.49
CA TYR A 107 0.74 -17.84 -4.50
C TYR A 107 -0.26 -17.92 -3.35
N SER A 108 0.03 -17.19 -2.26
CA SER A 108 -0.91 -16.88 -1.18
C SER A 108 -0.93 -15.36 -0.99
N GLU A 109 -2.11 -14.77 -0.82
CA GLU A 109 -2.21 -13.34 -0.49
C GLU A 109 -1.94 -13.05 0.98
N ILE A 110 -2.12 -14.07 1.83
CA ILE A 110 -2.11 -13.96 3.29
C ILE A 110 -0.92 -14.77 3.85
N PRO A 111 -0.17 -14.23 4.84
CA PRO A 111 -0.27 -12.87 5.36
C PRO A 111 0.27 -11.83 4.37
N ASN A 112 -0.21 -10.59 4.49
CA ASN A 112 0.32 -9.44 3.76
C ASN A 112 1.39 -8.75 4.62
N PHE A 113 2.66 -8.98 4.28
CA PHE A 113 3.80 -8.47 5.03
C PHE A 113 3.96 -6.94 4.96
N SER A 114 3.20 -6.25 4.09
CA SER A 114 3.18 -4.79 4.00
C SER A 114 2.10 -4.12 4.84
N GLU A 115 1.23 -4.87 5.52
CA GLU A 115 0.22 -4.25 6.40
C GLU A 115 0.89 -3.38 7.47
N PRO A 116 0.44 -2.13 7.66
CA PRO A 116 1.03 -1.25 8.66
C PRO A 116 0.76 -1.82 10.05
N ASN A 117 1.79 -2.35 10.71
CA ASN A 117 1.66 -2.76 12.10
C ASN A 117 1.51 -1.48 12.98
N PRO A 118 0.39 -1.28 13.70
CA PRO A 118 0.17 -0.12 14.56
C PRO A 118 1.25 0.04 15.65
N ASP A 119 1.84 -1.07 16.13
CA ASP A 119 2.91 -1.06 17.14
C ASP A 119 4.21 -0.46 16.60
N PHE A 120 4.48 -0.59 15.30
CA PHE A 120 5.66 0.02 14.67
C PHE A 120 5.49 1.53 14.51
N LEU A 121 4.25 2.00 14.26
CA LEU A 121 3.94 3.42 14.16
C LEU A 121 4.05 4.12 15.52
N SER A 122 3.60 3.47 16.60
CA SER A 122 3.70 4.02 17.96
C SER A 122 5.16 4.18 18.40
N GLN A 123 6.02 3.19 18.17
CA GLN A 123 7.45 3.26 18.51
C GLN A 123 8.20 4.38 17.76
N VAL A 124 7.95 4.56 16.47
CA VAL A 124 8.56 5.66 15.69
C VAL A 124 8.11 7.04 16.20
N SER A 125 6.85 7.16 16.65
CA SER A 125 6.34 8.41 17.24
C SER A 125 7.00 8.75 18.59
N LEU A 126 7.32 7.72 19.40
CA LEU A 126 8.01 7.88 20.67
C LEU A 126 9.48 8.27 20.48
N GLN A 127 10.20 7.62 19.55
CA GLN A 127 11.60 7.91 19.29
C GLN A 127 11.83 9.33 18.73
N ASN A 128 10.92 9.84 17.90
CA ASN A 128 10.95 11.23 17.45
C ASN A 128 10.60 12.25 18.54
N LYS A 129 9.92 11.84 19.62
CA LYS A 129 9.64 12.72 20.78
C LYS A 129 10.88 12.94 21.66
N SER A 130 11.86 12.03 21.64
CA SER A 130 13.11 12.14 22.39
C SER A 130 14.14 13.09 21.76
N ALA A 131 13.97 13.51 20.51
CA ALA A 131 14.95 14.33 19.78
C ALA A 131 14.77 15.86 19.93
N LYS A 132 13.89 16.32 20.83
CA LYS A 132 13.60 17.75 21.01
C LYS A 132 13.22 18.10 22.45
N GLY A 133 14.12 17.84 23.41
CA GLY A 133 13.81 17.96 24.83
C GLY A 133 14.99 18.19 25.76
N GLU A 134 16.01 18.96 25.37
CA GLU A 134 17.13 19.24 26.30
C GLU A 134 17.82 20.60 26.05
N GLN A 135 17.19 21.69 26.53
CA GLN A 135 17.94 22.88 26.93
C GLN A 135 17.17 23.80 27.90
N ARG A 136 17.85 24.17 29.00
CA ARG A 136 17.62 25.31 29.93
C ARG A 136 16.65 25.14 31.12
N SER A 137 17.19 24.49 32.15
CA SER A 137 17.37 25.01 33.53
C SER A 137 16.42 26.08 34.12
N ASN A 138 15.67 25.66 35.13
CA ASN A 138 15.70 26.13 36.53
C ASN A 138 15.66 27.65 36.87
N SER A 139 14.52 28.12 37.41
CA SER A 139 14.44 28.83 38.72
C SER A 139 12.98 29.03 39.18
N PRO A 140 12.69 29.12 40.49
CA PRO A 140 11.31 29.09 41.03
C PRO A 140 10.73 30.47 41.35
N THR A 141 9.42 30.56 41.55
CA THR A 141 8.80 31.62 42.38
C THR A 141 7.46 31.18 42.96
N ASN A 142 7.12 31.76 44.11
CA ASN A 142 6.05 31.36 45.03
C ASN A 142 4.82 32.26 44.89
N SER A 143 3.59 31.72 44.94
CA SER A 143 2.43 32.44 45.51
C SER A 143 1.27 31.48 45.84
N SER A 144 0.84 31.55 47.08
CA SER A 144 -0.36 30.96 47.66
C SER A 144 -1.68 31.46 47.04
N ASN A 145 -2.70 30.61 46.99
CA ASN A 145 -3.96 30.91 47.71
C ASN A 145 -4.75 29.63 48.08
N ALA A 146 -5.61 29.71 49.10
CA ALA A 146 -6.31 28.57 49.71
C ALA A 146 -7.83 28.79 49.88
N GLY A 147 -8.57 27.69 50.11
CA GLY A 147 -10.03 27.62 50.38
C GLY A 147 -10.71 26.51 49.53
N ASN A 148 -11.24 25.39 50.04
CA ASN A 148 -12.28 25.16 51.08
C ASN A 148 -13.62 25.86 50.72
N GLY A 149 -14.82 25.28 50.62
CA GLY A 149 -15.40 23.92 50.76
C GLY A 149 -16.89 23.98 50.27
N SER A 150 -17.85 23.07 50.51
CA SER A 150 -17.87 21.65 50.97
C SER A 150 -19.33 21.11 51.03
N GLN A 151 -19.61 19.88 50.56
CA GLN A 151 -20.89 19.11 50.72
C GLN A 151 -22.15 19.68 49.97
N GLN A 152 -23.27 18.97 49.73
CA GLN A 152 -23.81 17.71 50.31
C GLN A 152 -24.83 17.02 49.36
N SER A 153 -25.05 15.71 49.53
CA SER A 153 -26.05 14.91 48.79
C SER A 153 -27.35 14.70 49.55
N TYR A 154 -28.46 14.41 48.85
CA TYR A 154 -29.56 13.60 49.38
C TYR A 154 -30.21 12.74 48.29
N SER A 155 -30.62 11.54 48.67
CA SER A 155 -31.18 10.49 47.80
C SER A 155 -32.62 10.19 48.21
N THR A 156 -33.52 9.92 47.27
CA THR A 156 -34.75 9.14 47.51
C THR A 156 -35.09 8.29 46.27
N MET A 157 -35.61 7.08 46.48
CA MET A 157 -35.88 6.07 45.46
C MET A 157 -37.32 6.13 44.93
N GLY A 158 -37.62 5.50 43.78
CA GLY A 158 -39.03 5.20 43.41
C GLY A 158 -39.33 4.76 41.98
N ALA A 159 -39.37 3.44 41.77
CA ALA A 159 -40.28 2.68 40.87
C ALA A 159 -40.55 3.08 39.38
N THR A 160 -40.33 2.12 38.49
CA THR A 160 -41.05 1.88 37.21
C THR A 160 -42.38 1.12 37.49
N PRO A 161 -43.30 0.79 36.53
CA PRO A 161 -43.18 0.87 35.06
C PRO A 161 -44.44 1.31 34.24
N ALA A 162 -44.30 1.24 32.91
CA ALA A 162 -45.30 0.86 31.89
C ALA A 162 -46.11 1.95 31.12
N ASN A 163 -45.87 1.97 29.79
CA ASN A 163 -46.82 1.64 28.70
C ASN A 163 -47.06 2.69 27.58
N SER A 164 -47.27 2.16 26.36
CA SER A 164 -47.90 2.75 25.14
C SER A 164 -47.32 4.02 24.44
N HIS A 165 -46.83 3.78 23.20
CA HIS A 165 -47.02 4.47 21.89
C HIS A 165 -47.89 5.76 21.78
N PRO A 166 -47.79 6.61 20.70
CA PRO A 166 -47.22 6.32 19.36
C PRO A 166 -46.44 7.45 18.61
N GLN A 167 -45.93 7.12 17.40
CA GLN A 167 -45.77 7.94 16.18
C GLN A 167 -45.15 9.36 16.20
N HIS A 168 -44.07 9.54 15.42
CA HIS A 168 -43.66 10.82 14.82
C HIS A 168 -43.48 10.68 13.30
N PRO A 169 -43.96 11.64 12.47
CA PRO A 169 -43.80 11.62 11.02
C PRO A 169 -42.49 12.27 10.54
N ALA A 170 -42.07 11.92 9.32
CA ALA A 170 -40.88 12.49 8.67
C ALA A 170 -41.16 13.87 8.02
N PRO A 171 -40.16 14.78 7.93
CA PRO A 171 -40.21 15.92 7.02
C PRO A 171 -39.57 15.59 5.66
N SER A 172 -40.41 15.58 4.62
CA SER A 172 -39.97 15.55 3.22
C SER A 172 -39.51 16.95 2.78
N TYR A 173 -38.28 17.07 2.27
CA TYR A 173 -37.86 18.23 1.46
C TYR A 173 -37.74 17.83 -0.01
N GLY A 174 -38.78 18.16 -0.78
CA GLY A 174 -38.83 17.92 -2.21
C GLY A 174 -38.05 18.98 -3.01
N TRP A 175 -37.33 18.53 -4.03
CA TRP A 175 -36.77 19.39 -5.08
C TRP A 175 -37.65 19.34 -6.32
N PRO A 176 -37.94 20.48 -7.00
CA PRO A 176 -38.78 20.49 -8.19
C PRO A 176 -38.01 19.95 -9.40
N GLY A 177 -38.65 19.06 -10.17
CA GLY A 177 -38.07 18.45 -11.36
C GLY A 177 -38.05 19.37 -12.59
N ARG A 178 -37.23 19.00 -13.58
CA ARG A 178 -37.35 19.43 -14.97
C ARG A 178 -37.51 18.21 -15.88
N THR A 179 -38.37 18.35 -16.89
CA THR A 179 -38.78 17.30 -17.83
C THR A 179 -38.28 17.55 -19.25
N GLY A 180 -38.16 16.48 -20.06
CA GLY A 180 -37.88 16.50 -21.50
C GLY A 180 -36.86 15.42 -21.90
N ARG A 181 -37.22 14.25 -22.47
CA ARG A 181 -37.81 13.88 -23.80
C ARG A 181 -36.78 13.78 -24.95
N GLY A 182 -36.86 12.65 -25.70
CA GLY A 182 -36.07 12.28 -26.90
C GLY A 182 -35.10 11.13 -26.61
N GLN A 183 -35.22 9.87 -27.06
CA GLN A 183 -35.89 9.16 -28.19
C GLN A 183 -35.10 9.15 -29.53
N GLY A 184 -34.83 7.94 -30.05
CA GLY A 184 -34.15 7.62 -31.33
C GLY A 184 -32.77 6.96 -31.11
N ASN A 185 -32.46 5.68 -31.38
CA ASN A 185 -32.92 4.59 -32.26
C ASN A 185 -32.12 4.44 -33.59
N GLY A 186 -31.74 3.20 -33.94
CA GLY A 186 -31.00 2.82 -35.18
C GLY A 186 -29.48 2.65 -34.96
N ASN A 187 -28.83 1.47 -34.93
CA ASN A 187 -28.86 0.22 -35.73
C ASN A 187 -27.86 0.23 -36.92
N GLY A 188 -26.93 -0.74 -36.95
CA GLY A 188 -25.90 -0.92 -37.98
C GLY A 188 -24.94 -2.05 -37.62
N ASN A 189 -24.72 -3.01 -38.53
CA ASN A 189 -24.13 -4.33 -38.25
C ASN A 189 -22.99 -4.67 -39.26
N LEU A 190 -22.24 -5.75 -38.99
CA LEU A 190 -21.21 -6.39 -39.83
C LEU A 190 -19.85 -5.63 -39.84
N GLN A 191 -18.69 -6.28 -39.98
CA GLN A 191 -18.40 -7.56 -40.62
C GLN A 191 -17.15 -8.25 -40.02
N ALA A 192 -16.95 -9.55 -40.29
CA ALA A 192 -15.85 -10.36 -39.74
C ALA A 192 -14.89 -10.88 -40.83
N ALA A 193 -13.59 -11.03 -40.51
CA ALA A 193 -12.66 -11.95 -41.18
C ALA A 193 -11.35 -12.15 -40.39
N GLY A 194 -10.94 -13.44 -40.30
CA GLY A 194 -9.61 -14.07 -40.17
C GLY A 194 -8.36 -13.35 -39.60
N GLY A 195 -7.39 -14.03 -38.99
CA GLY A 195 -7.24 -15.47 -38.77
C GLY A 195 -5.89 -16.04 -39.24
N SER A 196 -4.81 -15.90 -38.44
CA SER A 196 -3.61 -16.76 -38.47
C SER A 196 -2.56 -16.41 -37.40
N THR A 197 -2.33 -17.31 -36.45
CA THR A 197 -1.01 -17.57 -35.80
C THR A 197 -0.20 -18.53 -36.71
N PRO A 198 1.15 -18.69 -36.60
CA PRO A 198 1.93 -18.77 -35.36
C PRO A 198 3.31 -18.09 -35.34
N GLY A 199 3.90 -17.98 -34.13
CA GLY A 199 5.27 -17.45 -33.97
C GLY A 199 5.73 -17.30 -32.51
N HIS A 200 5.74 -18.38 -31.72
CA HIS A 200 6.33 -18.33 -30.37
C HIS A 200 7.86 -18.38 -30.41
N THR A 201 8.50 -17.21 -30.53
CA THR A 201 9.88 -17.00 -30.07
C THR A 201 9.82 -16.06 -28.87
N GLN A 202 10.02 -16.61 -27.67
CA GLN A 202 10.10 -15.85 -26.42
C GLN A 202 11.23 -14.80 -26.49
N PRO A 203 10.93 -13.48 -26.50
CA PRO A 203 11.96 -12.49 -26.23
C PRO A 203 12.16 -12.46 -24.70
N SER A 204 13.28 -12.99 -24.22
CA SER A 204 13.67 -12.77 -22.82
C SER A 204 14.06 -11.30 -22.67
N VAL A 205 13.09 -10.45 -22.32
CA VAL A 205 13.31 -9.01 -22.17
C VAL A 205 13.97 -8.75 -20.83
N THR A 206 15.30 -8.75 -20.80
CA THR A 206 16.08 -8.25 -19.66
C THR A 206 15.97 -6.73 -19.62
N ILE A 207 14.94 -6.19 -18.95
CA ILE A 207 14.75 -4.75 -18.81
C ILE A 207 15.57 -4.21 -17.64
N SER A 208 16.88 -4.11 -17.84
CA SER A 208 17.81 -3.59 -16.85
C SER A 208 18.02 -2.07 -17.02
N ASN A 209 17.22 -1.24 -16.36
CA ASN A 209 17.69 -0.04 -15.62
C ASN A 209 16.51 0.83 -15.10
N GLY A 210 16.49 1.03 -13.79
CA GLY A 210 15.68 2.05 -13.10
C GLY A 210 16.26 2.22 -11.70
N ARG A 211 17.10 3.23 -11.48
CA ARG A 211 17.85 3.42 -10.22
C ARG A 211 16.98 4.20 -9.24
N ASP A 212 16.77 3.71 -8.01
CA ASP A 212 16.23 4.57 -6.93
C ASP A 212 17.19 5.77 -6.73
N PRO A 213 16.78 7.01 -7.07
CA PRO A 213 17.65 8.17 -7.06
C PRO A 213 18.06 8.56 -5.63
N ARG A 214 17.33 8.09 -4.60
CA ARG A 214 17.62 8.38 -3.19
C ARG A 214 18.91 7.74 -2.68
N ARG A 215 19.54 6.84 -3.45
CA ARG A 215 20.82 6.18 -3.11
C ARG A 215 22.00 6.52 -4.03
N THR A 216 21.92 7.59 -4.83
CA THR A 216 23.10 8.16 -5.52
C THR A 216 23.86 9.16 -4.65
N LYS A 217 23.25 9.65 -3.55
CA LYS A 217 23.83 10.61 -2.60
C LYS A 217 24.19 9.97 -1.25
N ARG A 218 25.24 9.15 -1.23
CA ARG A 218 26.02 8.77 -0.04
C ARG A 218 27.41 8.34 -0.47
#